data_AF-A0A4Y5YYC1-F1
#
_entry.id   AF-A0A4Y5YYC1-F1
#
_cell.length_a   1.000
_cell.length_b   1.000
_cell.length_c   1.000
_cell.angle_alpha   90.00
_cell.angle_beta   90.00
_cell.angle_gamma   90.00
#
_symmetry.space_group_name_H-M   'P 1'
#
loop_
_entity.id
_entity.type
_entity.pdbx_description
1 polymer ?
#
loop_
_entity_poly.entity_id
_entity_poly.type
_entity_poly.pdbx_seq_one_letter_code
_entity_poly.pdbx_strand_id
1 'polypeptide(L)'
;MVPVTWYYAGRALLYLILLMAPAAVTGWIADLFPASIHPVTEFLGGVVVMPLLYWGLYEALRRSGARSQSFIYLLVLLFLIIAVTQIRTGVIAGGWEHWISGLMTLAYASGFSWIAWCGYKANQNDAHAAYHAEKEEQINMHAQAILRAKEIEQRQAGGA
;
A
#
# COMPACT_ATOMS: atom_id res chain seq x y z
N MET A 1 -6.48 -24.92 -16.22
CA MET A 1 -6.77 -24.10 -15.02
C MET A 1 -5.49 -24.01 -14.23
N VAL A 2 -4.83 -22.85 -14.21
CA VAL A 2 -3.67 -22.64 -13.33
C VAL A 2 -4.19 -22.79 -11.90
N PRO A 3 -3.65 -23.69 -11.07
CA PRO A 3 -4.18 -23.92 -9.74
C PRO A 3 -4.16 -22.59 -8.99
N VAL A 4 -5.23 -22.29 -8.26
CA VAL A 4 -5.41 -21.05 -7.51
C VAL A 4 -4.18 -20.73 -6.63
N THR A 5 -3.49 -21.76 -6.15
CA THR A 5 -2.20 -21.67 -5.43
C THR A 5 -1.07 -21.03 -6.23
N TRP A 6 -0.94 -21.31 -7.53
CA TRP A 6 0.10 -20.70 -8.40
C TRP A 6 -0.16 -19.23 -8.66
N TYR A 7 -1.44 -18.82 -8.75
CA TYR A 7 -1.80 -17.41 -8.89
C TYR A 7 -1.43 -16.61 -7.64
N TYR A 8 -1.73 -17.14 -6.44
CA TYR A 8 -1.33 -16.50 -5.17
C TYR A 8 0.17 -16.56 -4.93
N ALA A 9 0.84 -17.68 -5.26
CA ALA A 9 2.29 -17.81 -5.14
C ALA A 9 3.03 -16.82 -6.06
N GLY A 10 2.59 -16.68 -7.31
CA GLY A 10 3.16 -15.71 -8.25
C GLY A 10 2.98 -14.26 -7.77
N ARG A 11 1.80 -13.93 -7.23
CA ARG A 11 1.57 -12.61 -6.62
C ARG A 11 2.43 -12.37 -5.39
N ALA A 12 2.55 -13.36 -4.50
CA ALA A 12 3.39 -13.25 -3.31
C ALA A 12 4.85 -13.03 -3.71
N LEU A 13 5.35 -13.75 -4.71
CA LEU A 13 6.69 -13.58 -5.26
C LEU A 13 6.90 -12.17 -5.82
N LEU A 14 5.94 -11.66 -6.61
CA LEU A 14 6.01 -10.31 -7.15
C LEU A 14 6.06 -9.24 -6.05
N TYR A 15 5.26 -9.39 -4.99
CA TYR A 15 5.32 -8.48 -3.85
C TYR A 15 6.65 -8.56 -3.11
N LEU A 16 7.22 -9.76 -2.98
CA LEU A 16 8.54 -9.98 -2.38
C LEU A 16 9.63 -9.30 -3.20
N ILE A 17 9.61 -9.45 -4.52
CA ILE A 17 10.55 -8.79 -5.44
C ILE A 17 10.40 -7.27 -5.33
N LEU A 18 9.16 -6.76 -5.31
CA LEU A 18 8.91 -5.33 -5.12
C LEU A 18 9.38 -4.81 -3.75
N LEU A 19 9.29 -5.64 -2.71
CA LEU A 19 9.81 -5.31 -1.38
C LEU A 19 11.34 -5.22 -1.39
N MET A 20 12.01 -6.14 -2.08
CA MET A 20 13.47 -6.21 -2.07
C MET A 20 14.13 -5.26 -3.07
N ALA A 21 13.40 -4.85 -4.12
CA ALA A 21 13.94 -4.01 -5.19
C ALA A 21 14.52 -2.68 -4.69
N PRO A 22 13.84 -1.90 -3.81
CA PRO A 22 14.42 -0.66 -3.27
C PRO A 22 15.72 -0.89 -2.52
N ALA A 23 15.83 -1.96 -1.72
CA ALA A 23 17.04 -2.29 -1.00
C ALA A 23 18.21 -2.64 -1.93
N ALA A 24 17.94 -3.43 -2.98
CA ALA A 24 18.93 -3.77 -4.00
C ALA A 24 19.39 -2.54 -4.79
N VAL A 25 18.46 -1.65 -5.16
CA VAL A 25 18.76 -0.40 -5.87
C VAL A 25 19.58 0.55 -4.99
N THR A 26 19.27 0.68 -3.70
CA THR A 26 20.09 1.52 -2.80
C THR A 26 21.49 0.98 -2.61
N GLY A 27 21.66 -0.35 -2.51
CA GLY A 27 22.99 -0.97 -2.43
C GLY A 27 23.80 -0.72 -3.71
N TRP A 28 23.18 -0.94 -4.87
CA TRP A 28 23.81 -0.68 -6.16
C TRP A 28 24.21 0.80 -6.34
N ILE A 29 23.40 1.74 -5.85
CA ILE A 29 23.74 3.16 -5.85
C ILE A 29 24.92 3.45 -4.91
N ALA A 30 24.99 2.83 -3.73
CA ALA A 30 26.11 3.01 -2.80
C ALA A 30 27.43 2.48 -3.39
N ASP A 31 27.38 1.35 -4.11
CA ASP A 31 28.54 0.74 -4.77
C ASP A 31 29.14 1.59 -5.90
N LEU A 32 28.38 2.54 -6.45
CA LEU A 32 28.88 3.47 -7.49
C LEU A 32 29.84 4.51 -6.92
N PHE A 33 29.92 4.68 -5.61
CA PHE A 33 30.73 5.69 -4.97
C PHE A 33 32.04 5.12 -4.39
N PRO A 34 33.14 5.89 -4.46
CA PRO A 34 34.42 5.45 -3.90
C PRO A 34 34.35 5.17 -2.40
N ALA A 35 35.16 4.21 -1.94
CA ALA A 35 35.20 3.70 -0.57
C ALA A 35 35.35 4.79 0.51
N SER A 36 35.94 5.94 0.17
CA SER A 36 36.12 7.09 1.08
C SER A 36 34.83 7.80 1.46
N ILE A 37 33.78 7.71 0.64
CA ILE A 37 32.46 8.32 0.91
C ILE A 37 31.34 7.27 1.06
N HIS A 38 31.66 6.00 0.86
CA HIS A 38 30.75 4.86 1.01
C HIS A 38 29.88 4.90 2.28
N PRO A 39 30.39 5.13 3.50
CA PRO A 39 29.55 5.16 4.70
C PRO A 39 28.55 6.32 4.71
N VAL A 40 28.90 7.45 4.09
CA VAL A 40 27.99 8.61 3.97
C VAL A 40 26.93 8.35 2.91
N THR A 41 27.31 7.76 1.78
CA THR A 41 26.38 7.42 0.69
C THR A 41 25.45 6.28 1.05
N GLU A 42 25.91 5.31 1.85
CA GLU A 42 25.09 4.23 2.39
C GLU A 42 24.07 4.76 3.40
N PHE A 43 24.49 5.69 4.27
CA PHE A 43 23.58 6.41 5.16
C PHE A 43 22.53 7.22 4.38
N LEU A 44 22.94 8.05 3.43
CA LEU A 44 22.00 8.81 2.58
C LEU A 44 21.10 7.89 1.75
N GLY A 45 21.63 6.77 1.29
CA GLY A 45 20.90 5.72 0.60
C GLY A 45 19.78 5.14 1.46
N GLY A 46 20.08 4.76 2.70
CA GLY A 46 19.09 4.26 3.65
C GLY A 46 18.11 5.33 4.15
N VAL A 47 18.55 6.57 4.28
CA VAL A 47 17.76 7.65 4.90
C VAL A 47 16.86 8.41 3.94
N VAL A 48 17.35 8.67 2.73
CA VAL A 48 16.66 9.52 1.78
C VAL A 48 16.21 8.71 0.57
N VAL A 49 17.11 7.90 0.00
CA VAL A 49 16.82 7.20 -1.25
C VAL A 49 15.84 6.05 -1.03
N MET A 50 16.03 5.23 0.00
CA MET A 50 15.18 4.08 0.29
C MET A 50 13.72 4.47 0.53
N PRO A 51 13.39 5.48 1.38
CA PRO A 51 12.01 5.90 1.57
C PRO A 51 11.40 6.52 0.31
N LEU A 52 12.17 7.27 -0.48
CA LEU A 52 11.70 7.83 -1.74
C LEU A 52 11.40 6.76 -2.78
N LEU A 53 12.22 5.70 -2.86
CA LEU A 53 11.96 4.57 -3.74
C LEU A 53 10.68 3.82 -3.32
N TYR A 54 10.48 3.56 -2.04
CA TYR A 54 9.24 2.96 -1.55
C TYR A 54 8.02 3.86 -1.77
N TRP A 55 8.19 5.17 -1.63
CA TRP A 55 7.13 6.15 -1.95
C TRP A 55 6.77 6.10 -3.44
N GLY A 56 7.76 6.16 -4.32
CA GLY A 56 7.55 6.08 -5.77
C GLY A 56 6.91 4.77 -6.20
N LEU A 57 7.32 3.66 -5.58
CA LEU A 57 6.73 2.35 -5.83
C LEU A 57 5.28 2.28 -5.35
N TYR A 58 4.98 2.88 -4.18
CA TYR A 58 3.61 3.01 -3.69
C TYR A 58 2.74 3.86 -4.63
N GLU A 59 3.24 4.99 -5.15
CA GLU A 59 2.52 5.79 -6.14
C GLU A 59 2.29 5.03 -7.45
N ALA A 60 3.29 4.29 -7.94
CA ALA A 60 3.17 3.46 -9.13
C ALA A 60 2.11 2.36 -8.95
N LEU A 61 2.08 1.70 -7.79
CA LEU A 61 1.06 0.72 -7.40
C LEU A 61 -0.33 1.36 -7.28
N ARG A 62 -0.41 2.59 -6.75
CA ARG A 62 -1.67 3.33 -6.63
C ARG A 62 -2.23 3.71 -8.01
N ARG A 63 -1.38 4.16 -8.95
CA ARG A 63 -1.79 4.53 -10.31
C ARG A 63 -2.22 3.32 -11.15
N SER A 64 -1.65 2.15 -10.90
CA SER A 64 -2.00 0.91 -11.59
C SER A 64 -3.25 0.21 -11.05
N GLY A 65 -3.95 0.81 -10.08
CA GLY A 65 -5.17 0.25 -9.49
C GLY A 65 -4.94 -1.01 -8.64
N ALA A 66 -3.68 -1.36 -8.36
CA ALA A 66 -3.36 -2.45 -7.46
C ALA A 66 -3.76 -2.08 -6.02
N ARG A 67 -4.06 -3.08 -5.17
CA ARG A 67 -4.31 -2.92 -3.73
C ARG A 67 -3.05 -2.42 -3.01
N SER A 68 -2.72 -1.15 -3.22
CA SER A 68 -1.55 -0.44 -2.70
C SER A 68 -1.50 -0.46 -1.16
N GLN A 69 -2.66 -0.56 -0.52
CA GLN A 69 -2.79 -0.77 0.92
C GLN A 69 -2.15 -2.07 1.42
N SER A 70 -2.36 -3.19 0.74
CA SER A 70 -1.77 -4.48 1.15
C SER A 70 -0.24 -4.44 1.07
N PHE A 71 0.30 -3.74 0.06
CA PHE A 71 1.73 -3.53 -0.08
C PHE A 71 2.31 -2.69 1.06
N ILE A 72 1.68 -1.57 1.40
CA ILE A 72 2.12 -0.74 2.53
C ILE A 72 2.09 -1.50 3.85
N TYR A 73 1.06 -2.31 4.12
CA TYR A 73 1.01 -3.11 5.34
C TYR A 73 2.14 -4.14 5.41
N LEU A 74 2.45 -4.80 4.29
CA LEU A 74 3.59 -5.72 4.21
C LEU A 74 4.93 -4.98 4.41
N LEU A 75 5.05 -3.78 3.86
CA LEU A 75 6.24 -2.94 4.04
C LEU A 75 6.44 -2.52 5.50
N VAL A 76 5.38 -2.05 6.16
CA VAL A 76 5.42 -1.70 7.59
C VAL A 76 5.78 -2.92 8.43
N LEU A 77 5.19 -4.08 8.14
CA LEU A 77 5.49 -5.33 8.83
C LEU A 77 6.95 -5.73 8.66
N LEU A 78 7.50 -5.62 7.44
CA LEU A 78 8.91 -5.87 7.17
C LEU A 78 9.80 -4.95 8.02
N PHE A 79 9.54 -3.64 8.02
CA PHE A 79 10.34 -2.71 8.80
C PHE A 79 10.24 -2.96 10.30
N LEU A 80 9.08 -3.35 10.82
CA LEU A 80 8.96 -3.76 12.22
C LEU A 80 9.80 -4.99 12.54
N ILE A 81 9.77 -6.01 11.68
CA ILE A 81 10.60 -7.21 11.84
C ILE A 81 12.09 -6.82 11.85
N ILE A 82 12.54 -6.05 10.86
CA ILE A 82 13.94 -5.60 10.77
C ILE A 82 14.33 -4.78 12.00
N ALA A 83 13.49 -3.84 12.44
CA ALA A 83 13.79 -3.01 13.59
C ALA A 83 13.93 -3.83 14.88
N VAL A 84 13.03 -4.79 15.12
CA VAL A 84 13.11 -5.70 16.26
C VAL A 84 14.37 -6.56 16.18
N THR A 85 14.71 -7.09 15.00
CA THR A 85 15.94 -7.85 14.80
C THR A 85 17.18 -7.01 15.10
N GLN A 86 17.26 -5.77 14.60
CA GLN A 86 18.40 -4.88 14.83
C GLN A 86 18.54 -4.48 16.31
N ILE A 87 17.44 -4.13 16.98
CA ILE A 87 17.45 -3.80 18.41
C ILE A 87 17.90 -5.01 19.22
N ARG A 88 17.36 -6.20 18.92
CA ARG A 88 17.75 -7.44 19.59
C ARG A 88 19.24 -7.74 19.38
N THR A 89 19.75 -7.58 18.17
CA THR A 89 21.18 -7.75 17.88
C THR A 89 22.02 -6.73 18.65
N GLY A 90 21.60 -5.46 18.71
CA GLY A 90 22.27 -4.41 19.49
C GLY A 90 22.27 -4.69 21.00
N VAL A 91 21.25 -5.37 21.53
CA VAL A 91 21.19 -5.84 22.93
C VAL A 91 22.14 -7.01 23.18
N ILE A 92 22.18 -8.00 22.27
CA ILE A 92 22.91 -9.26 22.46
C ILE A 92 24.40 -9.13 22.12
N ALA A 93 24.72 -8.59 20.94
CA ALA A 93 26.07 -8.52 20.41
C ALA A 93 26.83 -7.27 20.89
N GLY A 94 26.10 -6.26 21.35
CA GLY A 94 26.64 -4.92 21.58
C GLY A 94 26.95 -4.22 20.24
N GLY A 95 26.82 -2.90 20.21
CA GLY A 95 27.08 -2.12 19.01
C GLY A 95 26.08 -0.99 18.85
N TRP A 96 26.58 0.25 18.95
CA TRP A 96 25.77 1.46 18.82
C TRP A 96 25.08 1.58 17.45
N GLU A 97 25.72 1.06 16.41
CA GLU A 97 25.23 1.06 15.03
C GLU A 97 23.91 0.28 14.87
N HIS A 98 23.76 -0.87 15.55
CA HIS A 98 22.53 -1.67 15.53
C HIS A 98 21.36 -0.96 16.22
N TRP A 99 21.63 -0.18 17.27
CA TRP A 99 20.63 0.64 17.93
C TRP A 99 20.16 1.79 17.05
N ILE A 100 21.09 2.52 16.43
CA ILE A 100 20.74 3.60 15.50
C ILE A 100 19.94 3.05 14.32
N SER A 101 20.41 1.97 13.70
CA SER A 101 19.74 1.33 12.57
C SER A 101 18.33 0.85 12.94
N GLY A 102 18.17 0.21 14.10
CA GLY A 102 16.88 -0.24 14.61
C GLY A 102 15.90 0.91 14.88
N LEU A 103 16.36 2.00 15.50
CA LEU A 103 15.54 3.19 15.75
C LEU A 103 15.14 3.91 14.46
N MET A 104 16.06 4.05 13.50
CA MET A 104 15.72 4.61 12.19
C MET A 104 14.69 3.76 11.46
N THR A 105 14.83 2.44 11.52
CA THR A 105 13.87 1.52 10.89
C THR A 105 12.48 1.63 11.55
N LEU A 106 12.41 1.82 12.87
CA LEU A 106 11.16 2.12 13.57
C LEU A 106 10.54 3.45 13.12
N ALA A 107 11.35 4.49 12.90
CA ALA A 107 10.88 5.76 12.37
C ALA A 107 10.25 5.58 10.97
N TYR A 108 10.86 4.76 10.09
CA TYR A 108 10.25 4.43 8.80
C TYR A 108 8.94 3.65 8.95
N ALA A 109 8.91 2.62 9.80
CA ALA A 109 7.68 1.88 10.06
C ALA A 109 6.55 2.82 10.51
N SER A 110 6.86 3.81 11.34
CA SER A 110 5.91 4.81 11.82
C SER A 110 5.45 5.76 10.69
N GLY A 111 6.38 6.25 9.86
CA GLY A 111 6.06 7.11 8.71
C GLY A 111 5.18 6.39 7.67
N PHE A 112 5.52 5.15 7.32
CA PHE A 112 4.71 4.33 6.42
C PHE A 112 3.37 3.90 7.04
N SER A 113 3.31 3.70 8.36
CA SER A 113 2.05 3.45 9.07
C SER A 113 1.11 4.66 8.99
N TRP A 114 1.64 5.88 9.10
CA TRP A 114 0.86 7.09 8.91
C TRP A 114 0.28 7.19 7.49
N ILE A 115 1.08 6.87 6.46
CA ILE A 115 0.60 6.81 5.07
C ILE A 115 -0.48 5.74 4.90
N ALA A 116 -0.28 4.56 5.52
CA ALA A 116 -1.27 3.48 5.54
C ALA A 116 -2.60 3.94 6.14
N TRP A 117 -2.52 4.68 7.25
CA TRP A 117 -3.67 5.23 7.95
C TRP A 117 -4.41 6.28 7.10
N CYS A 118 -3.69 7.20 6.48
CA CYS A 118 -4.27 8.18 5.55
C CYS A 118 -4.95 7.49 4.35
N GLY A 119 -4.31 6.47 3.77
CA GLY A 119 -4.89 5.68 2.68
C GLY A 119 -6.15 4.92 3.11
N TYR A 120 -6.15 4.35 4.32
CA TYR A 120 -7.32 3.68 4.89
C TYR A 120 -8.48 4.63 5.11
N LYS A 121 -8.22 5.83 5.64
CA LYS A 121 -9.25 6.85 5.84
C LYS A 121 -9.85 7.35 4.51
N ALA A 122 -9.03 7.50 3.48
CA ALA A 122 -9.50 7.86 2.14
C ALA A 122 -10.40 6.77 1.53
N ASN A 123 -10.00 5.50 1.65
CA ASN A 123 -10.76 4.38 1.10
C ASN A 123 -12.11 4.18 1.83
N GLN A 124 -12.19 4.47 3.14
CA GLN A 124 -13.47 4.48 3.86
C GLN A 124 -14.44 5.55 3.33
N ASN A 125 -13.94 6.74 3.03
CA ASN A 125 -14.76 7.82 2.48
C ASN A 125 -15.30 7.44 1.09
N ASP A 126 -14.47 6.82 0.25
CA ASP A 126 -14.87 6.36 -1.08
C ASP A 126 -15.89 5.21 -1.01
N ALA A 127 -15.72 4.27 -0.08
CA ALA A 127 -16.67 3.18 0.16
C ALA A 127 -18.02 3.70 0.68
N HIS A 128 -18.00 4.70 1.56
CA HIS A 128 -19.22 5.38 2.01
C HIS A 128 -19.91 6.10 0.84
N ALA A 129 -19.16 6.82 0.01
CA ALA A 129 -19.71 7.50 -1.17
C ALA A 129 -20.33 6.52 -2.18
N ALA A 130 -19.67 5.39 -2.44
CA ALA A 130 -20.21 4.34 -3.30
C ALA A 130 -21.50 3.72 -2.73
N TYR A 131 -21.56 3.47 -1.42
CA TYR A 131 -22.77 2.95 -0.77
C TYR A 131 -23.95 3.93 -0.82
N HIS A 132 -23.69 5.24 -0.70
CA HIS A 132 -24.72 6.27 -0.86
C HIS A 132 -25.20 6.38 -2.31
N ALA A 133 -24.30 6.30 -3.29
CA ALA A 133 -24.65 6.30 -4.71
C ALA A 133 -25.50 5.07 -5.10
N GLU A 134 -25.15 3.87 -4.62
CA GLU A 134 -25.94 2.65 -4.85
C GLU A 134 -27.35 2.76 -4.24
N LYS A 135 -27.48 3.38 -3.06
CA LYS A 135 -28.80 3.63 -2.46
C LYS A 135 -29.62 4.62 -3.29
N GLU A 136 -29.03 5.70 -3.78
CA GLU A 136 -29.72 6.67 -4.63
C GLU A 136 -30.15 6.04 -5.96
N GLU A 137 -29.30 5.20 -6.58
CA GLU A 137 -29.66 4.45 -7.78
C GLU A 137 -30.83 3.49 -7.54
N GLN A 138 -30.84 2.75 -6.42
CA GLN A 138 -31.96 1.87 -6.09
C GLN A 138 -33.27 2.63 -5.88
N ILE A 139 -33.22 3.78 -5.20
CA ILE A 139 -34.38 4.65 -4.98
C ILE A 139 -34.90 5.19 -6.32
N ASN A 140 -34.01 5.63 -7.21
CA ASN A 140 -34.39 6.15 -8.53
C ASN A 140 -34.97 5.05 -9.43
N MET A 141 -34.41 3.83 -9.41
CA MET A 141 -34.97 2.68 -10.13
C MET A 141 -36.37 2.31 -9.62
N HIS A 142 -36.59 2.32 -8.32
CA HIS A 142 -37.92 2.06 -7.74
C HIS A 142 -38.92 3.17 -8.10
N ALA A 143 -38.50 4.43 -8.06
CA ALA A 143 -39.33 5.56 -8.48
C ALA A 143 -39.71 5.46 -9.97
N GLN A 144 -38.76 5.12 -10.85
CA GLN A 144 -39.04 4.90 -12.27
C GLN A 144 -39.95 3.70 -12.53
N ALA A 145 -39.80 2.62 -11.77
CA ALA A 145 -40.69 1.46 -11.88
C ALA A 145 -42.13 1.80 -11.48
N ILE A 146 -42.32 2.57 -10.41
CA ILE A 146 -43.65 3.04 -9.97
C ILE A 146 -44.27 4.00 -10.99
N LEU A 147 -43.47 4.91 -11.56
CA LEU A 147 -43.95 5.84 -12.59
C LEU A 147 -44.37 5.08 -13.86
N ARG A 148 -43.57 4.13 -14.32
CA ARG A 148 -43.94 3.26 -15.46
C ARG A 148 -45.18 2.41 -15.18
N ALA A 149 -45.31 1.88 -13.97
CA ALA A 149 -46.51 1.12 -13.58
C ALA A 149 -47.77 2.00 -13.63
N LYS A 150 -47.69 3.24 -13.13
CA LYS A 150 -48.80 4.22 -13.22
C LYS A 150 -49.13 4.62 -14.66
N GLU A 151 -48.13 4.78 -15.54
CA GLU A 151 -48.37 5.07 -16.96
C GLU A 151 -49.08 3.92 -17.68
N ILE A 152 -48.75 2.67 -17.35
CA ILE A 152 -49.42 1.48 -17.90
C ILE A 152 -50.87 1.42 -17.41
N GLU A 153 -51.10 1.68 -16.12
CA GLU A 153 -52.43 1.69 -15.51
C GLU A 153 -53.32 2.80 -16.10
N GLN A 154 -52.77 4.00 -16.33
CA GLN A 154 -53.48 5.10 -16.99
C GLN A 154 -53.77 4.81 -18.47
N ARG A 155 -52.87 4.15 -19.20
CA ARG A 155 -53.12 3.72 -20.58
C ARG A 155 -54.19 2.63 -20.66
N GLN A 156 -54.28 1.76 -19.66
CA GLN A 156 -55.34 0.75 -19.56
C GLN A 156 -56.68 1.38 -19.17
N ALA A 157 -56.68 2.40 -18.30
CA ALA A 157 -57.90 3.10 -17.88
C ALA A 157 -58.44 4.11 -18.91
N GLY A 158 -57.57 4.72 -19.74
CA GLY A 158 -57.96 5.66 -20.80
C GLY A 158 -58.15 5.02 -22.18
N GLY A 159 -57.95 3.70 -22.30
CA GLY A 159 -58.12 2.92 -23.52
C GLY A 159 -59.46 2.17 -23.63
N ALA A 160 -60.42 2.47 -22.74
CA ALA A 160 -61.81 2.03 -22.79
C ALA A 160 -62.70 3.22 -23.17
#